data_AF-A0A0D0JZD9-F1
#
_entry.id   AF-A0A0D0JZD9-F1
#
_cell.length_a   1.000
_cell.length_b   1.000
_cell.length_c   1.000
_cell.angle_alpha   90.00
_cell.angle_beta   90.00
_cell.angle_gamma   90.00
#
_symmetry.space_group_name_H-M   'P 1'
#
loop_
_entity.id
_entity.type
_entity.pdbx_description
1 polymer ?
#
loop_
_entity_poly.entity_id
_entity_poly.type
_entity_poly.pdbx_seq_one_letter_code
_entity_poly.pdbx_strand_id
1 'polypeptide(L)'
;MSTARQYLNKEEIEEFIRESKTAPQWFYGDEGRELAICPYVTFYVYHQSEDYIAVAEKFIAIWERFVQIVNEPFEKIFNSRTQTWLDAGSERLPTDLKAESRFLHDEFRTFYLMATDMESPDASPLWSYSARVDHVPQMHYSTLKLIFRYEWHEDANQAKWRDFVLDCIRSLRPEQAYMGYEVGNGDLGTMGAYESDVLERICADYFYGLDIDHPSNMGFHANDDEDGYV
;
A
#
# COMPACT_ATOMS: atom_id res chain seq x y z
N MET A 1 -30.37 -22.98 -13.79
CA MET A 1 -29.70 -23.31 -12.53
C MET A 1 -28.33 -22.67 -12.58
N SER A 2 -28.10 -21.63 -11.77
CA SER A 2 -26.78 -21.01 -11.64
C SER A 2 -25.94 -21.88 -10.70
N THR A 3 -24.77 -22.32 -11.15
CA THR A 3 -23.77 -23.05 -10.36
C THR A 3 -22.83 -22.08 -9.64
N ALA A 4 -23.32 -20.91 -9.23
CA ALA A 4 -22.55 -19.98 -8.43
C ALA A 4 -22.49 -20.51 -7.00
N ARG A 5 -21.36 -21.13 -6.63
CA ARG A 5 -21.04 -21.44 -5.24
C ARG A 5 -20.70 -20.12 -4.53
N GLN A 6 -21.23 -19.91 -3.33
CA GLN A 6 -20.81 -18.76 -2.52
C GLN A 6 -19.32 -18.90 -2.21
N TYR A 7 -18.59 -17.78 -2.29
CA TYR A 7 -17.16 -17.73 -1.98
C TYR A 7 -16.88 -18.18 -0.54
N LEU A 8 -17.69 -17.70 0.40
CA LEU A 8 -17.70 -18.11 1.80
C LEU A 8 -19.13 -18.51 2.21
N ASN A 9 -19.26 -19.58 2.99
CA ASN A 9 -20.48 -19.92 3.71
C ASN A 9 -20.56 -19.15 5.04
N LYS A 10 -21.71 -19.25 5.72
CA LYS A 10 -21.97 -18.45 6.92
C LYS A 10 -21.00 -18.81 8.06
N GLU A 11 -20.72 -20.08 8.26
CA GLU A 11 -19.79 -20.54 9.29
C GLU A 11 -18.36 -20.06 9.04
N GLU A 12 -17.91 -20.09 7.78
CA GLU A 12 -16.59 -19.57 7.36
C GLU A 12 -16.50 -18.04 7.58
N ILE A 13 -17.57 -17.29 7.30
CA ILE A 13 -17.62 -15.85 7.60
C ILE A 13 -17.54 -15.61 9.10
N GLU A 14 -18.35 -16.30 9.91
CA GLU A 14 -18.36 -16.13 11.37
C GLU A 14 -16.99 -16.45 11.99
N GLU A 15 -16.30 -17.47 11.48
CA GLU A 15 -14.94 -17.80 11.86
C GLU A 15 -13.95 -16.72 11.44
N PHE A 16 -13.94 -16.33 10.16
CA PHE A 16 -13.02 -15.31 9.64
C PHE A 16 -13.12 -13.99 10.42
N ILE A 17 -14.34 -13.53 10.68
CA ILE A 17 -14.58 -12.31 11.46
C ILE A 17 -14.09 -12.47 12.91
N ARG A 18 -14.32 -13.62 13.55
CA ARG A 18 -13.91 -13.87 14.93
C ARG A 18 -12.39 -13.89 15.07
N GLU A 19 -11.71 -14.64 14.20
CA GLU A 19 -10.25 -14.76 14.23
C GLU A 19 -9.60 -13.42 13.88
N SER A 20 -10.07 -12.73 12.84
CA SER A 20 -9.59 -11.39 12.44
C SER A 20 -9.88 -10.30 13.47
N LYS A 21 -10.79 -10.48 14.43
CA LYS A 21 -10.98 -9.54 15.54
C LYS A 21 -10.07 -9.83 16.73
N THR A 22 -9.53 -11.04 16.81
CA THR A 22 -8.63 -11.48 17.88
C THR A 22 -7.18 -11.23 17.48
N ALA A 23 -6.85 -11.49 16.22
CA ALA A 23 -5.58 -11.16 15.58
C ALA A 23 -5.91 -10.57 14.20
N PRO A 24 -5.90 -9.25 14.03
CA PRO A 24 -6.38 -8.58 12.80
C PRO A 24 -5.41 -8.67 11.62
N GLN A 25 -4.72 -9.81 11.51
CA GLN A 25 -4.03 -10.28 10.32
C GLN A 25 -4.18 -11.81 10.25
N TRP A 26 -5.43 -12.27 10.27
CA TRP A 26 -5.78 -13.67 10.03
C TRP A 26 -6.01 -13.89 8.54
N PHE A 27 -5.39 -14.93 8.01
CA PHE A 27 -5.34 -15.21 6.58
C PHE A 27 -6.34 -16.31 6.22
N TYR A 28 -7.09 -16.09 5.14
CA TYR A 28 -8.02 -17.05 4.59
C TYR A 28 -7.87 -17.15 3.07
N GLY A 29 -7.76 -18.37 2.57
CA GLY A 29 -7.70 -18.62 1.13
C GLY A 29 -6.96 -19.92 0.84
N ASP A 30 -6.72 -20.13 -0.44
CA ASP A 30 -5.84 -21.20 -0.91
C ASP A 30 -4.37 -20.78 -0.77
N GLU A 31 -3.47 -21.76 -0.74
CA GLU A 31 -2.01 -21.55 -0.66
C GLU A 31 -1.52 -20.59 -1.75
N GLY A 32 -0.90 -19.48 -1.33
CA GLY A 32 -0.40 -18.43 -2.23
C GLY A 32 -1.47 -17.45 -2.72
N ARG A 33 -2.67 -17.47 -2.14
CA ARG A 33 -3.82 -16.59 -2.46
C ARG A 33 -4.59 -16.18 -1.21
N GLU A 34 -3.93 -16.21 -0.08
CA GLU A 34 -4.55 -15.93 1.19
C GLU A 34 -4.83 -14.44 1.34
N LEU A 35 -6.06 -14.12 1.72
CA LEU A 35 -6.53 -12.77 1.95
C LEU A 35 -6.66 -12.51 3.45
N ALA A 36 -6.28 -11.33 3.87
CA ALA A 36 -6.43 -10.88 5.25
C ALA A 36 -6.99 -9.46 5.28
N ILE A 37 -7.74 -9.14 6.34
CA ILE A 37 -8.05 -7.76 6.66
C ILE A 37 -6.79 -7.17 7.29
N CYS A 38 -6.20 -6.15 6.68
CA CYS A 38 -4.96 -5.55 7.13
C CYS A 38 -5.17 -4.08 7.50
N PRO A 39 -4.54 -3.58 8.57
CA PRO A 39 -4.57 -2.16 8.85
C PRO A 39 -3.63 -1.42 7.88
N TYR A 40 -4.05 -0.23 7.47
CA TYR A 40 -3.27 0.60 6.55
C TYR A 40 -3.23 2.06 6.98
N VAL A 41 -2.27 2.79 6.43
CA VAL A 41 -2.27 4.24 6.38
C VAL A 41 -1.81 4.70 4.99
N THR A 42 -2.53 5.67 4.43
CA THR A 42 -2.22 6.25 3.12
C THR A 42 -2.10 7.76 3.23
N PHE A 43 -1.14 8.33 2.53
CA PHE A 43 -0.87 9.75 2.44
C PHE A 43 -0.97 10.19 0.97
N TYR A 44 -1.84 11.15 0.70
CA TYR A 44 -2.03 11.77 -0.61
C TYR A 44 -1.32 13.12 -0.65
N VAL A 45 -0.26 13.21 -1.44
CA VAL A 45 0.65 14.35 -1.52
C VAL A 45 0.46 15.06 -2.85
N TYR A 46 -0.10 16.26 -2.79
CA TYR A 46 -0.09 17.19 -3.91
C TYR A 46 1.26 17.89 -4.00
N HIS A 47 1.77 18.06 -5.22
CA HIS A 47 3.02 18.77 -5.46
C HIS A 47 3.05 19.38 -6.86
N GLN A 48 3.98 20.30 -7.13
CA GLN A 48 4.22 20.78 -8.50
C GLN A 48 5.26 19.91 -9.20
N SER A 49 5.38 20.03 -10.53
CA SER A 49 6.37 19.29 -11.31
C SER A 49 7.81 19.55 -10.83
N GLU A 50 8.12 20.77 -10.36
CA GLU A 50 9.44 21.14 -9.84
C GLU A 50 9.76 20.47 -8.50
N ASP A 51 8.74 20.02 -7.77
CA ASP A 51 8.87 19.40 -6.45
C ASP A 51 9.07 17.88 -6.53
N TYR A 52 8.98 17.27 -7.70
CA TYR A 52 9.04 15.81 -7.91
C TYR A 52 10.22 15.17 -7.15
N ILE A 53 11.43 15.72 -7.32
CA ILE A 53 12.65 15.19 -6.68
C ILE A 53 12.58 15.34 -5.16
N ALA A 54 12.05 16.46 -4.67
CA ALA A 54 11.91 16.69 -3.24
C ALA A 54 10.90 15.71 -2.61
N VAL A 55 9.82 15.37 -3.31
CA VAL A 55 8.85 14.36 -2.86
C VAL A 55 9.47 12.97 -2.87
N ALA A 56 10.17 12.59 -3.94
CA ALA A 56 10.87 11.30 -4.02
C ALA A 56 11.90 11.12 -2.89
N GLU A 57 12.70 12.15 -2.60
CA GLU A 57 13.67 12.11 -1.50
C GLU A 57 12.99 11.97 -0.13
N LYS A 58 11.81 12.57 0.08
CA LYS A 58 11.02 12.35 1.31
C LYS A 58 10.53 10.92 1.44
N PHE A 59 10.00 10.33 0.37
CA PHE A 59 9.59 8.92 0.38
C PHE A 59 10.77 7.99 0.62
N ILE A 60 11.93 8.22 0.00
CA ILE A 60 13.14 7.44 0.30
C ILE A 60 13.53 7.55 1.79
N ALA A 61 13.47 8.75 2.37
CA ALA A 61 13.78 8.95 3.79
C ALA A 61 12.74 8.32 4.74
N ILE A 62 11.48 8.17 4.31
CA ILE A 62 10.45 7.45 5.06
C ILE A 62 10.72 5.94 4.96
N TRP A 63 11.02 5.42 3.78
CA TRP A 63 11.42 4.02 3.57
C TRP A 63 12.57 3.60 4.50
N GLU A 64 13.65 4.38 4.56
CA GLU A 64 14.81 4.09 5.40
C GLU A 64 14.43 3.95 6.89
N ARG A 65 13.46 4.75 7.36
CA ARG A 65 12.95 4.67 8.73
C ARG A 65 11.95 3.55 8.91
N PHE A 66 11.09 3.30 7.92
CA PHE A 66 10.08 2.25 7.96
C PHE A 66 10.72 0.87 8.10
N VAL A 67 11.78 0.59 7.31
CA VAL A 67 12.55 -0.66 7.40
C VAL A 67 13.07 -0.92 8.83
N GLN A 68 13.42 0.12 9.58
CA GLN A 68 13.87 -0.01 10.98
C GLN A 68 12.71 -0.30 11.96
N ILE A 69 11.50 0.13 11.64
CA ILE A 69 10.30 -0.12 12.45
C ILE A 69 9.80 -1.54 12.23
N VAL A 70 9.73 -1.97 10.96
CA VAL A 70 9.35 -3.34 10.59
C VAL A 70 10.33 -4.31 11.24
N ASN A 71 11.64 -4.04 11.11
CA ASN A 71 12.71 -4.91 11.61
C ASN A 71 12.61 -6.37 11.11
N GLU A 72 11.89 -6.57 10.00
CA GLU A 72 11.77 -7.81 9.24
C GLU A 72 12.12 -7.49 7.78
N PRO A 73 12.78 -8.42 7.06
CA PRO A 73 13.14 -8.19 5.67
C PRO A 73 11.90 -8.20 4.77
N PHE A 74 11.89 -7.35 3.75
CA PHE A 74 10.97 -7.51 2.63
C PHE A 74 11.40 -8.70 1.77
N GLU A 75 10.43 -9.39 1.16
CA GLU A 75 10.70 -10.50 0.25
C GLU A 75 10.81 -10.03 -1.20
N LYS A 76 9.93 -9.11 -1.61
CA LYS A 76 9.88 -8.59 -2.97
C LYS A 76 10.03 -7.07 -2.97
N ILE A 77 10.76 -6.57 -3.97
CA ILE A 77 10.94 -5.15 -4.24
C ILE A 77 10.59 -4.89 -5.71
N PHE A 78 9.80 -3.85 -5.97
CA PHE A 78 9.44 -3.46 -7.32
C PHE A 78 10.55 -2.63 -7.96
N ASN A 79 11.05 -3.10 -9.09
CA ASN A 79 11.99 -2.31 -9.88
C ASN A 79 11.23 -1.23 -10.67
N SER A 80 11.32 0.02 -10.23
CA SER A 80 10.64 1.15 -10.88
C SER A 80 10.99 1.33 -12.36
N ARG A 81 12.23 0.98 -12.76
CA ARG A 81 12.70 1.16 -14.13
C ARG A 81 12.08 0.16 -15.08
N THR A 82 12.12 -1.13 -14.70
CA THR A 82 11.62 -2.23 -15.53
C THR A 82 10.17 -2.56 -15.25
N GLN A 83 9.58 -1.98 -14.22
CA GLN A 83 8.22 -2.26 -13.73
C GLN A 83 7.98 -3.74 -13.44
N THR A 84 8.92 -4.36 -12.74
CA THR A 84 8.87 -5.79 -12.39
C THR A 84 9.20 -6.01 -10.93
N TRP A 85 8.45 -6.90 -10.28
CA TRP A 85 8.80 -7.44 -8.98
C TRP A 85 10.06 -8.31 -9.05
N LEU A 86 10.97 -8.12 -8.10
CA LEU A 86 12.22 -8.89 -7.95
C LEU A 86 12.38 -9.31 -6.48
N ASP A 87 13.13 -10.39 -6.25
CA ASP A 87 13.54 -10.78 -4.90
C ASP A 87 14.39 -9.69 -4.25
N ALA A 88 14.18 -9.46 -2.96
CA ALA A 88 15.01 -8.58 -2.17
C ALA A 88 16.48 -9.03 -2.22
N GLY A 89 17.39 -8.08 -2.46
CA GLY A 89 18.82 -8.36 -2.66
C GLY A 89 19.22 -8.72 -4.10
N SER A 90 18.29 -8.75 -5.05
CA SER A 90 18.64 -8.91 -6.47
C SER A 90 19.60 -7.83 -6.96
N GLU A 91 20.67 -8.22 -7.65
CA GLU A 91 21.63 -7.29 -8.30
C GLU A 91 20.99 -6.38 -9.35
N ARG A 92 19.79 -6.73 -9.81
CA ARG A 92 19.00 -5.94 -10.76
C ARG A 92 18.28 -4.75 -10.10
N LEU A 93 18.23 -4.69 -8.77
CA LEU A 93 17.64 -3.57 -8.05
C LEU A 93 18.61 -2.38 -8.04
N PRO A 94 18.09 -1.14 -8.15
CA PRO A 94 18.93 0.06 -8.06
C PRO A 94 19.55 0.17 -6.66
N THR A 95 20.84 0.47 -6.59
CA THR A 95 21.57 0.69 -5.33
C THR A 95 21.51 2.14 -4.86
N ASP A 96 21.20 3.08 -5.76
CA ASP A 96 21.02 4.51 -5.46
C ASP A 96 19.61 4.94 -5.89
N LEU A 97 18.69 4.96 -4.93
CA LEU A 97 17.30 5.36 -5.16
C LEU A 97 17.16 6.83 -5.56
N LYS A 98 18.09 7.71 -5.14
CA LYS A 98 18.05 9.14 -5.50
C LYS A 98 18.51 9.37 -6.94
N ALA A 99 19.52 8.62 -7.39
CA ALA A 99 19.89 8.61 -8.79
C ALA A 99 18.76 8.03 -9.66
N GLU A 100 18.08 6.99 -9.18
CA GLU A 100 16.94 6.38 -9.87
C GLU A 100 15.78 7.37 -10.02
N SER A 101 15.40 8.08 -8.96
CA SER A 101 14.31 9.05 -9.03
C SER A 101 14.61 10.20 -9.98
N ARG A 102 15.87 10.67 -10.05
CA ARG A 102 16.30 11.69 -11.01
C ARG A 102 16.22 11.20 -12.45
N PHE A 103 16.72 9.99 -12.71
CA PHE A 103 16.63 9.39 -14.04
C PHE A 103 15.18 9.26 -14.52
N LEU A 104 14.27 8.77 -13.66
CA LEU A 104 12.87 8.63 -14.02
C LEU A 104 12.17 9.97 -14.21
N HIS A 105 12.53 10.99 -13.43
CA HIS A 105 12.05 12.35 -13.65
C HIS A 105 12.46 12.89 -15.03
N ASP A 106 13.74 12.76 -15.39
CA ASP A 106 14.28 13.22 -16.68
C ASP A 106 13.63 12.50 -17.86
N GLU A 107 13.24 11.23 -17.68
CA GLU A 107 12.51 10.42 -18.66
C GLU A 107 10.99 10.66 -18.64
N PHE A 108 10.50 11.62 -17.84
CA PHE A 108 9.07 11.93 -17.67
C PHE A 108 8.26 10.69 -17.22
N ARG A 109 8.76 9.99 -16.19
CA ARG A 109 8.16 8.76 -15.66
C ARG A 109 7.88 8.85 -14.16
N THR A 110 6.83 8.17 -13.74
CA THR A 110 6.51 7.94 -12.32
C THR A 110 7.61 7.14 -11.64
N PHE A 111 8.02 7.57 -10.45
CA PHE A 111 8.95 6.83 -9.60
C PHE A 111 8.17 5.99 -8.60
N TYR A 112 8.47 4.69 -8.57
CA TYR A 112 7.91 3.74 -7.64
C TYR A 112 8.97 3.30 -6.64
N LEU A 113 8.62 3.30 -5.37
CA LEU A 113 9.37 2.61 -4.33
C LEU A 113 8.39 1.72 -3.60
N MET A 114 8.35 0.46 -4.03
CA MET A 114 7.38 -0.51 -3.52
C MET A 114 8.10 -1.77 -3.04
N ALA A 115 7.69 -2.27 -1.88
CA ALA A 115 8.17 -3.52 -1.33
C ALA A 115 7.09 -4.20 -0.48
N THR A 116 7.19 -5.51 -0.38
CA THR A 116 6.18 -6.36 0.24
C THR A 116 6.80 -7.65 0.75
N ASP A 117 6.20 -8.23 1.77
CA ASP A 117 6.50 -9.57 2.26
C ASP A 117 5.68 -10.66 1.57
N MET A 118 4.78 -10.29 0.65
CA MET A 118 3.91 -11.28 -0.01
C MET A 118 4.73 -12.34 -0.77
N GLU A 119 4.42 -13.60 -0.54
CA GLU A 119 5.02 -14.72 -1.27
C GLU A 119 4.49 -14.80 -2.72
N SER A 120 3.28 -14.30 -2.95
CA SER A 120 2.53 -14.35 -4.21
C SER A 120 1.83 -13.02 -4.48
N PRO A 121 1.71 -12.58 -5.75
CA PRO A 121 0.93 -11.38 -6.09
C PRO A 121 -0.54 -11.46 -5.66
N ASP A 122 -1.11 -12.67 -5.62
CA ASP A 122 -2.53 -12.87 -5.33
C ASP A 122 -2.82 -12.90 -3.81
N ALA A 123 -1.81 -12.77 -2.95
CA ALA A 123 -1.94 -12.86 -1.50
C ALA A 123 -1.82 -11.48 -0.83
N SER A 124 -2.50 -11.31 0.30
CA SER A 124 -2.36 -10.12 1.13
C SER A 124 -0.99 -10.07 1.79
N PRO A 125 -0.35 -8.89 1.90
CA PRO A 125 0.88 -8.74 2.66
C PRO A 125 0.60 -8.60 4.16
N LEU A 126 1.52 -9.06 5.01
CA LEU A 126 1.53 -8.68 6.42
C LEU A 126 2.04 -7.25 6.60
N TRP A 127 2.98 -6.82 5.75
CA TRP A 127 3.43 -5.44 5.68
C TRP A 127 3.89 -5.07 4.27
N SER A 128 3.59 -3.84 3.88
CA SER A 128 4.04 -3.32 2.61
C SER A 128 4.35 -1.84 2.70
N TYR A 129 5.21 -1.42 1.80
CA TYR A 129 5.53 -0.04 1.55
C TYR A 129 5.25 0.21 0.07
N SER A 130 4.35 1.12 -0.26
CA SER A 130 4.03 1.48 -1.64
C SER A 130 4.06 2.98 -1.80
N ALA A 131 5.13 3.49 -2.39
CA ALA A 131 5.26 4.90 -2.72
C ALA A 131 5.26 5.09 -4.24
N ARG A 132 4.48 6.06 -4.70
CA ARG A 132 4.38 6.50 -6.10
C ARG A 132 4.58 8.02 -6.13
N VAL A 133 5.62 8.46 -6.84
CA VAL A 133 5.79 9.88 -7.17
C VAL A 133 5.33 10.11 -8.60
N ASP A 134 4.18 10.76 -8.74
CA ASP A 134 3.58 11.01 -10.04
C ASP A 134 4.35 12.07 -10.83
N HIS A 135 4.46 11.84 -12.13
CA HIS A 135 5.14 12.74 -13.06
C HIS A 135 4.18 13.75 -13.71
N VAL A 136 2.87 13.52 -13.59
CA VAL A 136 1.77 14.42 -13.98
C VAL A 136 1.01 14.84 -12.71
N PRO A 137 1.66 15.57 -11.79
CA PRO A 137 1.08 15.86 -10.49
C PRO A 137 -0.05 16.90 -10.54
N GLN A 138 -0.40 17.39 -11.73
CA GLN A 138 -1.60 18.18 -12.00
C GLN A 138 -2.85 17.35 -12.25
N MET A 139 -2.73 16.02 -12.38
CA MET A 139 -3.87 15.12 -12.51
C MET A 139 -3.98 14.17 -11.32
N HIS A 140 -2.82 13.80 -10.76
CA HIS A 140 -2.74 12.74 -9.76
C HIS A 140 -1.95 13.16 -8.53
N TYR A 141 -2.41 12.68 -7.37
CA TYR A 141 -1.58 12.73 -6.17
C TYR A 141 -0.39 11.78 -6.30
N SER A 142 0.75 12.22 -5.76
CA SER A 142 1.77 11.28 -5.30
C SER A 142 1.29 10.61 -4.02
N THR A 143 1.49 9.31 -3.89
CA THR A 143 0.94 8.55 -2.77
C THR A 143 2.01 7.78 -2.03
N LEU A 144 1.82 7.66 -0.71
CA LEU A 144 2.51 6.70 0.12
C LEU A 144 1.45 5.88 0.86
N LYS A 145 1.42 4.58 0.62
CA LYS A 145 0.59 3.64 1.34
C LYS A 145 1.44 2.63 2.10
N LEU A 146 1.07 2.37 3.34
CA LEU A 146 1.70 1.40 4.22
C LEU A 146 0.64 0.40 4.68
N ILE A 147 0.89 -0.88 4.47
CA ILE A 147 0.28 -1.95 5.27
C ILE A 147 1.26 -2.31 6.38
N PHE A 148 0.75 -2.53 7.58
CA PHE A 148 1.56 -2.84 8.74
C PHE A 148 0.92 -3.90 9.62
N ARG A 149 1.71 -4.50 10.50
CA ARG A 149 1.19 -5.49 11.44
C ARG A 149 0.48 -4.83 12.60
N TYR A 150 -0.70 -5.33 12.95
CA TYR A 150 -1.43 -4.81 14.11
C TYR A 150 -0.67 -5.03 15.42
N GLU A 151 0.13 -6.09 15.53
CA GLU A 151 1.01 -6.32 16.68
C GLU A 151 1.98 -5.16 16.92
N TRP A 152 2.34 -4.37 15.89
CA TRP A 152 3.15 -3.16 16.07
C TRP A 152 2.43 -2.08 16.91
N HIS A 153 1.11 -2.16 17.03
CA HIS A 153 0.30 -1.33 17.93
C HIS A 153 0.08 -1.92 19.33
N GLU A 154 0.14 -3.24 19.52
CA GLU A 154 -0.23 -3.87 20.80
C GLU A 154 0.92 -3.95 21.82
N ASP A 155 2.15 -3.61 21.42
CA ASP A 155 3.35 -3.61 22.27
C ASP A 155 3.89 -2.21 22.60
N ALA A 156 5.06 -2.16 23.26
CA ALA A 156 5.87 -0.95 23.50
C ALA A 156 6.28 -0.15 22.23
N ASN A 157 5.88 -0.61 21.03
CA ASN A 157 6.10 0.06 19.76
C ASN A 157 4.99 1.04 19.36
N GLN A 158 3.84 1.06 20.04
CA GLN A 158 2.74 1.98 19.72
C GLN A 158 3.19 3.45 19.67
N ALA A 159 4.03 3.88 20.63
CA ALA A 159 4.56 5.23 20.64
C ALA A 159 5.48 5.50 19.44
N LYS A 160 6.37 4.55 19.11
CA LYS A 160 7.28 4.68 17.95
C LYS A 160 6.50 4.76 16.64
N TRP A 161 5.48 3.91 16.48
CA TRP A 161 4.64 3.90 15.29
C TRP A 161 3.83 5.19 15.17
N ARG A 162 3.18 5.63 16.26
CA ARG A 162 2.47 6.91 16.29
C ARG A 162 3.39 8.07 15.93
N ASP A 163 4.58 8.12 16.52
CA ASP A 163 5.54 9.20 16.28
C ASP A 163 6.06 9.15 14.83
N PHE A 164 6.27 7.96 14.26
CA PHE A 164 6.58 7.77 12.84
C PHE A 164 5.47 8.29 11.92
N VAL A 165 4.21 7.93 12.17
CA VAL A 165 3.06 8.40 11.37
C VAL A 165 2.92 9.93 11.46
N LEU A 166 3.03 10.49 12.66
CA LEU A 166 2.98 11.95 12.87
C LEU A 166 4.13 12.66 12.16
N ASP A 167 5.32 12.07 12.14
CA ASP A 167 6.45 12.61 11.41
C ASP A 167 6.24 12.52 9.90
N CYS A 168 5.62 11.44 9.38
CA CYS A 168 5.22 11.34 7.98
C CYS A 168 4.27 12.49 7.61
N ILE A 169 3.24 12.74 8.42
CA ILE A 169 2.30 13.86 8.23
C ILE A 169 3.04 15.20 8.20
N ARG A 170 3.95 15.44 9.16
CA ARG A 170 4.73 16.69 9.23
C ARG A 170 5.67 16.86 8.04
N SER A 171 6.32 15.79 7.57
CA SER A 171 7.30 15.85 6.48
C SER A 171 6.65 15.95 5.11
N LEU A 172 5.59 15.17 4.89
CA LEU A 172 4.90 15.09 3.61
C LEU A 172 3.93 16.24 3.43
N ARG A 173 3.28 16.70 4.51
CA ARG A 173 2.16 17.65 4.47
C ARG A 173 1.11 17.20 3.45
N PRO A 174 0.58 15.97 3.59
CA PRO A 174 -0.39 15.45 2.65
C PRO A 174 -1.67 16.30 2.68
N GLU A 175 -2.36 16.41 1.54
CA GLU A 175 -3.69 17.00 1.51
C GLU A 175 -4.69 16.11 2.25
N GLN A 176 -4.52 14.78 2.11
CA GLN A 176 -5.39 13.79 2.73
C GLN A 176 -4.55 12.66 3.32
N ALA A 177 -4.95 12.21 4.51
CA ALA A 177 -4.39 11.02 5.13
C ALA A 177 -5.53 10.13 5.60
N TYR A 178 -5.54 8.88 5.14
CA TYR A 178 -6.54 7.89 5.51
C TYR A 178 -5.87 6.78 6.30
N MET A 179 -6.60 6.25 7.27
CA MET A 179 -6.18 5.10 8.06
C MET A 179 -7.41 4.27 8.38
N GLY A 180 -7.24 2.95 8.33
CA GLY A 180 -8.37 2.04 8.46
C GLY A 180 -7.93 0.61 8.24
N TYR A 181 -8.88 -0.20 7.79
CA TYR A 181 -8.67 -1.58 7.41
C TYR A 181 -9.07 -1.78 5.94
N GLU A 182 -8.41 -2.70 5.26
CA GLU A 182 -8.80 -3.15 3.91
C GLU A 182 -8.52 -4.63 3.76
N VAL A 183 -8.99 -5.28 2.69
CA VAL A 183 -8.33 -6.54 2.30
C VAL A 183 -6.95 -6.16 1.77
N GLY A 184 -5.90 -6.66 2.44
CA GLY A 184 -4.54 -6.17 2.26
C GLY A 184 -4.08 -6.32 0.81
N ASN A 185 -3.96 -5.20 0.09
CA ASN A 185 -3.34 -5.14 -1.25
C ASN A 185 -2.17 -4.15 -1.23
N GLY A 186 -2.27 -3.08 -0.44
CA GLY A 186 -1.17 -2.14 -0.24
C GLY A 186 -0.83 -1.32 -1.49
N ASP A 187 -1.78 -1.22 -2.42
CA ASP A 187 -1.60 -0.56 -3.73
C ASP A 187 -0.46 -1.19 -4.56
N LEU A 188 -0.24 -2.50 -4.43
CA LEU A 188 0.85 -3.22 -5.07
C LEU A 188 0.55 -3.61 -6.52
N GLY A 189 -0.66 -3.30 -7.00
CA GLY A 189 -1.12 -3.56 -8.37
C GLY A 189 -1.46 -5.03 -8.63
N THR A 190 -1.66 -5.83 -7.58
CA THR A 190 -1.73 -7.28 -7.69
C THR A 190 -3.11 -7.89 -7.39
N MET A 191 -4.01 -7.20 -6.67
CA MET A 191 -5.38 -7.70 -6.48
C MET A 191 -6.39 -7.00 -7.39
N GLY A 192 -6.73 -7.68 -8.49
CA GLY A 192 -7.95 -7.51 -9.27
C GLY A 192 -8.89 -8.69 -9.10
N ALA A 193 -8.93 -9.27 -7.90
CA ALA A 193 -9.60 -10.54 -7.63
C ALA A 193 -11.02 -10.32 -7.13
N TYR A 194 -12.00 -10.93 -7.80
CA TYR A 194 -13.41 -10.95 -7.38
C TYR A 194 -13.56 -11.40 -5.90
N GLU A 195 -12.68 -12.27 -5.43
CA GLU A 195 -12.61 -12.70 -4.03
C GLU A 195 -12.38 -11.54 -3.05
N SER A 196 -11.48 -10.61 -3.37
CA SER A 196 -11.14 -9.48 -2.50
C SER A 196 -12.32 -8.51 -2.31
N ASP A 197 -12.94 -8.07 -3.41
CA ASP A 197 -14.15 -7.23 -3.38
C ASP A 197 -15.30 -7.88 -2.58
N VAL A 198 -15.47 -9.20 -2.75
CA VAL A 198 -16.53 -9.94 -2.03
C VAL A 198 -16.21 -10.01 -0.54
N LEU A 199 -14.94 -10.28 -0.18
CA LEU A 199 -14.50 -10.32 1.21
C LEU A 199 -14.63 -8.96 1.89
N GLU A 200 -14.25 -7.87 1.23
CA GLU A 200 -14.41 -6.50 1.73
C GLU A 200 -15.88 -6.20 2.03
N ARG A 201 -16.79 -6.52 1.11
CA ARG A 201 -18.23 -6.32 1.30
C ARG A 201 -18.78 -7.13 2.45
N ILE A 202 -18.33 -8.37 2.62
CA ILE A 202 -18.71 -9.21 3.75
C ILE A 202 -18.22 -8.58 5.05
N CYS A 203 -17.01 -8.04 5.08
CA CYS A 203 -16.35 -7.55 6.28
C CYS A 203 -16.74 -6.12 6.69
N ALA A 204 -17.27 -5.31 5.75
CA ALA A 204 -17.63 -3.91 5.99
C ALA A 204 -18.61 -3.71 7.16
N ASP A 205 -19.54 -4.64 7.38
CA ASP A 205 -20.49 -4.60 8.50
C ASP A 205 -19.85 -4.95 9.87
N TYR A 206 -18.63 -5.51 9.86
CA TYR A 206 -17.99 -6.07 11.05
C TYR A 206 -16.75 -5.30 11.51
N PHE A 207 -16.09 -4.55 10.62
CA PHE A 207 -14.89 -3.78 10.89
C PHE A 207 -15.13 -2.29 10.68
N TYR A 208 -15.19 -1.54 11.77
CA TYR A 208 -15.33 -0.08 11.69
C TYR A 208 -14.05 0.53 11.10
N GLY A 209 -14.21 1.35 10.07
CA GLY A 209 -13.08 1.91 9.31
C GLY A 209 -12.50 0.96 8.27
N LEU A 210 -13.19 -0.14 7.93
CA LEU A 210 -12.90 -0.87 6.71
C LEU A 210 -13.32 -0.01 5.52
N ASP A 211 -12.35 0.41 4.71
CA ASP A 211 -12.56 1.31 3.58
C ASP A 211 -11.59 0.96 2.45
N ILE A 212 -12.09 1.06 1.23
CA ILE A 212 -11.35 0.70 0.02
C ILE A 212 -10.52 1.92 -0.38
N ASP A 213 -9.26 1.92 0.02
CA ASP A 213 -8.33 2.97 -0.34
C ASP A 213 -7.27 2.44 -1.29
N HIS A 214 -7.55 2.43 -2.59
CA HIS A 214 -6.61 1.95 -3.61
C HIS A 214 -6.12 3.11 -4.48
N PRO A 215 -5.03 3.81 -4.09
CA PRO A 215 -4.56 5.01 -4.78
C PRO A 215 -4.32 4.85 -6.29
N SER A 216 -3.85 3.70 -6.74
CA SER A 216 -3.70 3.41 -8.18
C SER A 216 -5.01 3.50 -8.97
N ASN A 217 -6.15 3.25 -8.33
CA ASN A 217 -7.49 3.33 -8.91
C ASN A 217 -8.24 4.62 -8.56
N MET A 218 -7.83 5.33 -7.50
CA MET A 218 -8.58 6.46 -6.89
C MET A 218 -7.80 7.79 -6.90
N GLY A 219 -6.58 7.82 -7.43
CA GLY A 219 -5.60 8.88 -7.23
C GLY A 219 -5.82 10.22 -7.95
N PHE A 220 -7.05 10.58 -8.31
CA PHE A 220 -7.36 11.88 -8.91
C PHE A 220 -7.54 12.97 -7.85
N HIS A 221 -7.19 14.21 -8.17
CA HIS A 221 -7.37 15.35 -7.28
C HIS A 221 -8.25 16.43 -7.90
N ALA A 222 -8.85 17.31 -7.07
CA ALA A 222 -9.86 18.28 -7.51
C ALA A 222 -9.35 19.37 -8.47
N ASN A 223 -8.03 19.51 -8.65
CA ASN A 223 -7.41 20.42 -9.61
C ASN A 223 -7.10 19.77 -10.97
N ASP A 224 -7.78 18.67 -11.30
CA ASP A 224 -7.70 18.06 -12.64
C ASP A 224 -8.08 19.12 -13.70
N ASP A 225 -7.33 19.17 -14.79
CA ASP A 225 -7.55 20.17 -15.83
C ASP A 225 -8.84 19.81 -16.58
N GLU A 226 -9.94 20.52 -16.27
CA GLU A 226 -11.26 20.30 -16.89
C GLU A 226 -11.24 20.43 -18.42
N ASP A 227 -10.17 21.01 -19.00
CA ASP A 227 -10.03 21.28 -20.42
C ASP A 227 -9.22 20.22 -21.21
N GLY A 228 -8.75 19.11 -20.61
CA GLY A 228 -8.03 18.12 -21.42
C GLY A 228 -7.59 16.82 -20.76
N TYR A 229 -8.15 15.71 -21.27
CA TYR A 229 -7.53 14.38 -21.17
C TYR A 229 -6.07 14.41 -21.64
N VAL A 230 -5.16 13.97 -20.78
CA VAL A 230 -3.84 13.43 -21.15
C VAL A 230 -3.75 12.01 -20.62
#